data_AF-A0A7X8JCA2-F1
#
_entry.id   AF-A0A7X8JCA2-F1
#
_cell.length_a   1.000
_cell.length_b   1.000
_cell.length_c   1.000
_cell.angle_alpha   90.00
_cell.angle_beta   90.00
_cell.angle_gamma   90.00
#
_symmetry.space_group_name_H-M   'P 1'
#
loop_
_entity.id
_entity.type
_entity.pdbx_description
1 polymer ?
#
loop_
_entity_poly.entity_id
_entity_poly.type
_entity_poly.pdbx_seq_one_letter_code
_entity_poly.pdbx_strand_id
1 'polypeptide(L)'
;MKEIKELSFNTAASLWKQKDELFKLNELDLQAVKIDSAGIALLVQWAKATPNQKLKLKNVTQSALNLIRTYRLGCLFEIEK
;
A
#
# COMPACT_ATOMS: atom_id res chain seq x y z
N MET A 1 -3.16 -15.10 -5.48
CA MET A 1 -3.44 -13.66 -5.68
C MET A 1 -2.57 -13.16 -6.82
N LYS A 2 -3.04 -12.20 -7.63
CA LYS A 2 -2.19 -11.51 -8.60
C LYS A 2 -1.07 -10.78 -7.86
N GLU A 3 0.15 -11.01 -8.29
CA GLU A 3 1.34 -10.31 -7.79
C GLU A 3 1.26 -8.84 -8.22
N ILE A 4 1.18 -7.93 -7.24
CA ILE A 4 1.18 -6.48 -7.50
C ILE A 4 2.63 -6.08 -7.71
N LYS A 5 3.01 -5.75 -8.95
CA LYS A 5 4.38 -5.33 -9.28
C LYS A 5 4.61 -3.83 -9.19
N GLU A 6 3.53 -3.05 -9.24
CA GLU A 6 3.58 -1.59 -9.27
C GLU A 6 2.32 -0.98 -8.65
N LEU A 7 2.51 -0.04 -7.74
CA LEU A 7 1.50 0.85 -7.18
C LEU A 7 1.84 2.27 -7.66
N SER A 8 1.32 2.66 -8.81
CA SER A 8 1.61 3.94 -9.42
C SER A 8 0.38 4.60 -10.00
N PHE A 9 0.53 5.81 -10.55
CA PHE A 9 -0.51 6.46 -11.33
C PHE A 9 -1.08 5.54 -12.43
N ASN A 10 -0.23 4.72 -13.06
CA ASN A 10 -0.63 3.83 -14.16
C ASN A 10 -1.50 2.66 -13.70
N THR A 11 -1.30 2.17 -12.47
CA THR A 11 -1.97 0.97 -11.96
C THR A 11 -3.09 1.27 -10.96
N ALA A 12 -3.06 2.44 -10.30
CA ALA A 12 -3.96 2.79 -9.20
C ALA A 12 -5.44 2.68 -9.60
N ALA A 13 -5.83 3.18 -10.78
CA ALA A 13 -7.22 3.11 -11.25
C ALA A 13 -7.70 1.67 -11.48
N SER A 14 -6.83 0.79 -12.01
CA SER A 14 -7.15 -0.62 -12.25
C SER A 14 -7.27 -1.40 -10.94
N LEU A 15 -6.39 -1.12 -9.99
CA LEU A 15 -6.43 -1.71 -8.64
C LEU A 15 -7.63 -1.23 -7.84
N TRP A 16 -8.02 0.04 -7.98
CA TRP A 16 -9.21 0.60 -7.33
C TRP A 16 -10.50 -0.13 -7.75
N LYS A 17 -10.62 -0.53 -9.02
CA LYS A 17 -11.76 -1.34 -9.49
C LYS A 17 -11.82 -2.72 -8.82
N GLN A 18 -10.70 -3.20 -8.29
CA GLN A 18 -10.57 -4.48 -7.58
C GLN A 18 -10.51 -4.30 -6.06
N LYS A 19 -10.79 -3.09 -5.53
CA LYS A 19 -10.62 -2.78 -4.11
C LYS A 19 -11.44 -3.67 -3.18
N ASP A 20 -12.63 -4.10 -3.60
CA ASP A 20 -13.52 -4.88 -2.72
C ASP A 20 -12.97 -6.28 -2.44
N GLU A 21 -12.08 -6.80 -3.30
CA GLU A 21 -11.33 -8.03 -3.05
C GLU A 21 -9.99 -7.75 -2.38
N LEU A 22 -9.24 -6.77 -2.89
CA LEU A 22 -7.91 -6.43 -2.37
C LEU A 22 -7.98 -5.97 -0.90
N PHE A 23 -8.94 -5.10 -0.57
CA PHE A 23 -9.00 -4.45 0.75
C PHE A 23 -9.48 -5.38 1.86
N LYS A 24 -9.91 -6.61 1.54
CA LYS A 24 -10.17 -7.66 2.54
C LYS A 24 -8.88 -8.12 3.23
N LEU A 25 -7.74 -7.86 2.62
CA LEU A 25 -6.44 -8.25 3.15
C LEU A 25 -5.90 -7.14 4.03
N ASN A 26 -5.37 -7.55 5.18
CA ASN A 26 -4.74 -6.68 6.17
C ASN A 26 -3.21 -6.66 6.08
N GLU A 27 -2.64 -7.41 5.14
CA GLU A 27 -1.21 -7.45 4.88
C GLU A 27 -0.89 -7.36 3.39
N LEU A 28 0.25 -6.76 3.07
CA LEU A 28 0.76 -6.62 1.72
C LEU A 28 2.28 -6.74 1.71
N ASP A 29 2.80 -7.61 0.86
CA ASP A 29 4.23 -7.69 0.55
C ASP A 29 4.58 -6.66 -0.53
N LEU A 30 5.56 -5.81 -0.23
CA LEU A 30 6.06 -4.76 -1.12
C LEU A 30 7.44 -5.07 -1.69
N GLN A 31 7.91 -6.32 -1.60
CA GLN A 31 9.17 -6.73 -2.19
C GLN A 31 9.20 -6.41 -3.69
N ALA A 32 10.19 -5.61 -4.11
CA ALA A 32 10.36 -5.15 -5.49
C ALA A 32 9.18 -4.38 -6.11
N VAL A 33 8.21 -3.93 -5.29
CA VAL A 33 7.07 -3.13 -5.77
C VAL A 33 7.50 -1.68 -5.96
N LYS A 34 7.29 -1.16 -7.17
CA LYS A 34 7.51 0.26 -7.46
C LYS A 34 6.32 1.08 -6.94
N ILE A 35 6.61 2.17 -6.22
CA ILE A 35 5.58 2.98 -5.56
C ILE A 35 5.82 4.47 -5.84
N ASP A 36 4.76 5.18 -6.24
CA ASP A 36 4.71 6.64 -6.35
C ASP A 36 3.66 7.25 -5.40
N SER A 37 3.36 8.55 -5.57
CA SER A 37 2.37 9.27 -4.77
C SER A 37 0.93 8.75 -4.94
N ALA A 38 0.54 8.31 -6.14
CA ALA A 38 -0.78 7.72 -6.37
C ALA A 38 -0.86 6.32 -5.74
N GLY A 39 0.23 5.54 -5.80
CA GLY A 39 0.35 4.25 -5.12
C GLY A 39 0.20 4.37 -3.60
N ILE A 40 0.88 5.34 -3.00
CA ILE A 40 0.73 5.61 -1.57
C ILE A 40 -0.69 6.05 -1.21
N ALA A 41 -1.33 6.89 -2.03
CA ALA A 41 -2.71 7.28 -1.80
C ALA A 41 -3.65 6.06 -1.78
N LEU A 42 -3.42 5.09 -2.66
CA LEU A 42 -4.14 3.82 -2.67
C LEU A 42 -3.90 3.02 -1.38
N LEU A 43 -2.65 2.90 -0.91
CA LEU A 43 -2.32 2.23 0.35
C LEU A 43 -2.97 2.89 1.56
N VAL A 44 -3.11 4.22 1.57
CA VAL A 44 -3.83 4.95 2.63
C VAL A 44 -5.31 4.56 2.64
N GLN A 45 -5.95 4.49 1.48
CA GLN A 45 -7.35 4.06 1.40
C GLN A 45 -7.50 2.59 1.83
N TRP A 46 -6.55 1.75 1.44
CA TRP A 46 -6.51 0.35 1.84
C TRP A 46 -6.39 0.22 3.37
N ALA A 47 -5.43 0.91 3.98
CA ALA A 47 -5.26 0.92 5.43
C ALA A 47 -6.54 1.35 6.16
N LYS A 48 -7.20 2.42 5.70
CA LYS A 48 -8.46 2.90 6.28
C LYS A 48 -9.63 1.93 6.14
N ALA A 49 -9.60 1.04 5.15
CA ALA A 49 -10.63 0.02 4.96
C ALA A 49 -10.43 -1.21 5.87
N THR A 50 -9.25 -1.37 6.49
CA THR A 50 -9.03 -2.43 7.47
C THR A 50 -9.74 -2.12 8.79
N PRO A 51 -10.17 -3.13 9.57
CA PRO A 51 -10.87 -2.92 10.84
C PRO A 51 -10.11 -2.04 11.84
N ASN A 52 -8.77 -2.16 11.87
CA ASN A 52 -7.91 -1.41 12.80
C ASN A 52 -7.35 -0.12 12.19
N GLN A 53 -7.80 0.25 10.98
CA GLN A 53 -7.27 1.37 10.19
C GLN A 53 -5.75 1.33 10.00
N LYS A 54 -5.19 0.11 9.97
CA LYS A 54 -3.77 -0.17 9.81
C LYS A 54 -3.54 -1.31 8.82
N LEU A 55 -2.65 -1.08 7.87
CA LEU A 55 -2.20 -2.10 6.92
C LEU A 55 -0.80 -2.59 7.29
N LYS A 56 -0.61 -3.90 7.40
CA LYS A 56 0.71 -4.49 7.59
C LYS A 56 1.45 -4.51 6.24
N LEU A 57 2.64 -3.92 6.21
CA LEU A 57 3.48 -3.88 5.02
C LEU A 57 4.76 -4.68 5.28
N LYS A 58 5.04 -5.69 4.45
CA LYS A 58 6.24 -6.53 4.50
C LYS A 58 7.23 -6.10 3.41
N ASN A 59 8.53 -6.30 3.64
CA ASN A 59 9.61 -6.06 2.67
C ASN A 59 9.54 -4.68 1.99
N VAL A 60 9.22 -3.64 2.75
CA VAL A 60 8.94 -2.30 2.22
C VAL A 60 10.19 -1.69 1.59
N THR A 61 10.09 -1.29 0.32
CA THR A 61 11.19 -0.65 -0.40
C THR A 61 11.56 0.71 0.20
N GLN A 62 12.82 1.13 0.04
CA GLN A 62 13.29 2.41 0.58
C GLN A 62 12.52 3.61 0.02
N SER A 63 12.11 3.56 -1.24
CA SER A 63 11.28 4.60 -1.86
C SER A 63 9.91 4.72 -1.18
N ALA A 64 9.27 3.60 -0.87
CA ALA A 64 8.00 3.59 -0.16
C ALA A 64 8.14 4.08 1.29
N LEU A 65 9.21 3.67 2.00
CA LEU A 65 9.54 4.21 3.32
C LEU A 65 9.73 5.72 3.29
N ASN A 66 10.39 6.25 2.27
CA ASN A 66 10.58 7.69 2.11
C ASN A 66 9.23 8.40 1.94
N LEU A 67 8.34 7.88 1.10
CA LEU A 67 7.01 8.48 0.92
C LEU A 67 6.17 8.43 2.21
N ILE A 68 6.18 7.31 2.94
CA ILE A 68 5.49 7.18 4.23
C ILE A 68 5.99 8.24 5.21
N ARG A 69 7.30 8.48 5.28
CA ARG A 69 7.90 9.50 6.15
C ARG A 69 7.55 10.91 5.69
N THR A 70 7.71 11.22 4.41
CA THR A 70 7.44 12.53 3.82
C THR A 70 5.99 12.96 4.05
N TYR A 71 5.04 12.04 3.88
CA TYR A 71 3.62 12.31 4.07
C TYR A 71 3.12 12.04 5.51
N ARG A 72 4.02 11.70 6.45
CA ARG A 72 3.71 11.42 7.86
C ARG A 72 2.63 10.34 8.07
N LEU A 73 2.68 9.28 7.28
CA LEU A 73 1.66 8.22 7.25
C LEU A 73 1.96 7.03 8.18
N GLY A 74 2.99 7.14 9.03
CA GLY A 74 3.44 6.02 9.87
C GLY A 74 2.37 5.44 10.80
N CYS A 75 1.36 6.22 11.18
CA CYS A 75 0.26 5.72 12.02
C CYS A 75 -0.68 4.73 11.30
N LEU A 76 -0.68 4.71 9.97
CA LEU A 76 -1.54 3.86 9.14
C LEU A 76 -0.88 2.53 8.75
N PHE A 77 0.42 2.36 9.02
CA PHE A 77 1.18 1.21 8.52
C PHE A 77 1.95 0.51 9.64
N GLU A 78 1.83 -0.81 9.68
CA GLU A 78 2.68 -1.67 10.49
C GLU A 78 3.78 -2.23 9.61
N ILE A 79 5.00 -1.73 9.78
CA ILE A 79 6.12 -2.07 8.91
C ILE A 79 6.87 -3.26 9.49
N GLU A 80 6.82 -4.39 8.78
CA GLU A 80 7.55 -5.61 9.07
C GLU A 80 8.72 -5.72 8.08
N LYS A 81 9.92 -6.01 8.61
CA LYS A 81 11.15 -6.10 7.81
C LYS A 81 11.24 -7.43 7.09
#